data_AF-A0A1V6JCR2-F1
#
_entry.id   AF-A0A1V6JCR2-F1
#
_cell.length_a   1.000
_cell.length_b   1.000
_cell.length_c   1.000
_cell.angle_alpha   90.00
_cell.angle_beta   90.00
_cell.angle_gamma   90.00
#
_symmetry.space_group_name_H-M   'P 1'
#
loop_
_entity.id
_entity.type
_entity.pdbx_description
1 polymer ?
#
loop_
_entity_poly.entity_id
_entity_poly.type
_entity_poly.pdbx_seq_one_letter_code
_entity_poly.pdbx_strand_id
1 'polypeptide(L)' 'MASCYSKNRDEIRALVKSVIFSKADLIPDEVNKTLTIKLYSLATKRDNLAVQKDCDLLNDTEIIFPGTNLTLVFKTATT' A
#
# COMPACT_ATOMS: atom_id res chain seq x y z
N MET A 1 27.64 8.45 -20.01
CA MET A 1 26.29 8.53 -19.41
C MET A 1 26.16 7.38 -18.43
N ALA A 2 26.52 7.59 -17.16
CA ALA A 2 26.75 6.51 -16.21
C ALA A 2 25.44 5.90 -15.69
N SER A 3 25.38 4.57 -15.70
CA SER A 3 24.33 3.70 -15.16
C SER A 3 24.10 3.95 -13.66
N CYS A 4 23.15 4.82 -13.30
CA CYS A 4 22.74 5.07 -11.92
C CYS A 4 21.48 4.30 -11.49
N TYR A 5 20.93 3.42 -12.32
CA TYR A 5 19.66 2.73 -12.04
C TYR A 5 19.77 1.32 -11.43
N SER A 6 20.98 0.77 -11.26
CA SER A 6 21.10 -0.60 -10.71
C SER A 6 20.80 -0.66 -9.20
N LYS A 7 21.30 0.30 -8.40
CA LYS A 7 21.05 0.37 -6.95
C LYS A 7 19.58 0.68 -6.61
N ASN A 8 18.92 1.49 -7.44
CA ASN A 8 17.53 1.93 -7.22
C ASN A 8 16.51 0.78 -7.35
N ARG A 9 16.76 -0.23 -8.22
CA ARG A 9 15.81 -1.35 -8.38
C ARG A 9 15.78 -2.29 -7.19
N ASP A 10 16.94 -2.58 -6.60
CA ASP A 10 17.00 -3.45 -5.43
C ASP A 10 16.39 -2.76 -4.21
N GLU A 11 16.61 -1.44 -4.06
CA GLU A 11 15.97 -0.62 -3.03
C GLU A 11 14.45 -0.56 -3.21
N ILE A 12 13.95 -0.32 -4.44
CA ILE A 12 12.51 -0.35 -4.74
C ILE A 12 11.92 -1.74 -4.45
N ARG A 13 12.59 -2.82 -4.86
CA ARG A 13 12.11 -4.19 -4.57
C ARG A 13 12.12 -4.50 -3.08
N ALA A 14 13.13 -4.03 -2.35
CA ALA A 14 13.19 -4.19 -0.89
C ALA A 14 12.04 -3.44 -0.21
N LEU A 15 11.75 -2.21 -0.65
CA LEU A 15 10.61 -1.42 -0.17
C LEU A 15 9.29 -2.14 -0.46
N VAL A 16 9.03 -2.53 -1.71
CA VAL A 16 7.79 -3.23 -2.09
C VAL A 16 7.62 -4.54 -1.32
N LYS A 17 8.68 -5.36 -1.20
CA LYS A 17 8.63 -6.58 -0.39
C LYS A 17 8.28 -6.26 1.06
N SER A 18 8.92 -5.25 1.63
CA SER A 18 8.69 -4.89 3.02
C SER A 18 7.24 -4.43 3.28
N VAL A 19 6.61 -3.74 2.32
CA VAL A 19 5.18 -3.40 2.39
C VAL A 19 4.29 -4.64 2.27
N ILE A 20 4.56 -5.53 1.31
CA ILE A 20 3.79 -6.78 1.12
C ILE A 20 3.87 -7.69 2.34
N PHE A 21 5.04 -7.81 2.95
CA PHE A 21 5.25 -8.64 4.15
C PHE A 21 4.98 -7.89 5.46
N SER A 22 4.62 -6.61 5.40
CA SER A 22 4.24 -5.85 6.60
C SER A 22 2.92 -6.37 7.15
N LYS A 23 2.73 -6.22 8.46
CA LYS A 23 1.39 -6.38 9.03
C LYS A 23 0.52 -5.27 8.49
N ALA A 24 -0.72 -5.59 8.17
CA ALA A 24 -1.76 -4.64 7.82
C ALA A 24 -3.03 -4.98 8.60
N ASP A 25 -3.76 -3.95 9.01
CA ASP A 25 -5.07 -4.17 9.62
C ASP A 25 -6.14 -4.21 8.54
N LEU A 26 -7.03 -5.19 8.65
CA LEU A 26 -8.21 -5.35 7.82
C LEU A 26 -9.43 -4.92 8.64
N ILE A 27 -10.05 -3.81 8.24
CA ILE A 27 -11.19 -3.24 8.95
C ILE A 27 -12.39 -3.28 8.00
N PRO A 28 -13.28 -4.29 8.14
CA PRO A 28 -14.50 -4.35 7.35
C PRO A 28 -15.51 -3.30 7.82
N ASP A 29 -16.14 -2.63 6.86
CA ASP A 29 -17.27 -1.73 7.05
C ASP A 29 -18.42 -2.21 6.16
N GLU A 30 -19.33 -2.96 6.79
CA GLU A 30 -20.50 -3.54 6.12
C GLU A 30 -21.54 -2.48 5.70
N VAL A 31 -21.55 -1.31 6.36
CA VAL A 31 -22.50 -0.24 6.06
C VAL A 31 -22.11 0.46 4.76
N ASN A 32 -20.83 0.83 4.65
CA ASN A 32 -20.29 1.46 3.45
C ASN A 32 -19.85 0.46 2.38
N LYS A 33 -19.93 -0.85 2.67
CA LYS A 33 -19.45 -1.95 1.81
C LYS A 33 -17.98 -1.77 1.41
N THR A 34 -17.14 -1.44 2.39
CA THR A 34 -15.70 -1.26 2.17
C THR A 34 -14.89 -2.15 3.11
N LEU A 35 -13.72 -2.56 2.65
CA LEU A 35 -12.71 -3.23 3.47
C LEU A 35 -11.48 -2.33 3.50
N THR A 36 -11.29 -1.63 4.61
CA THR A 36 -10.14 -0.75 4.76
C THR A 36 -8.90 -1.57 5.10
N ILE A 37 -7.88 -1.48 4.25
CA ILE A 37 -6.55 -2.06 4.46
C ILE A 37 -5.63 -0.96 4.96
N LYS A 38 -5.25 -1.00 6.25
CA LYS A 38 -4.28 -0.07 6.82
C LYS A 38 -2.87 -0.60 6.66
N LEU A 39 -2.09 0.04 5.80
CA LEU A 39 -0.68 -0.25 5.57
C LEU A 39 0.18 0.55 6.55
N TYR A 40 1.08 -0.12 7.24
CA TYR A 40 2.07 0.52 8.10
C TYR A 40 3.31 0.85 7.26
N SER A 41 3.62 2.13 7.13
CA SER A 41 4.81 2.55 6.39
C SER A 41 6.09 2.39 7.21
N LEU A 42 7.21 2.23 6.52
CA LEU A 42 8.52 2.05 7.11
C LEU A 42 9.34 3.34 7.16
N ALA A 43 9.97 3.54 8.32
CA ALA A 43 11.13 4.36 8.71
C ALA A 43 11.30 5.82 8.20
N THR A 44 10.95 6.21 6.97
CA THR A 44 11.29 7.55 6.44
C THR A 44 10.11 8.31 5.81
N LYS A 45 10.16 9.65 5.87
CA LYS A 45 9.16 10.53 5.22
C LYS A 45 9.04 10.30 3.71
N ARG A 46 10.13 9.90 3.04
CA ARG A 46 10.13 9.64 1.60
C ARG A 46 9.32 8.37 1.29
N ASP A 47 9.48 7.35 2.12
CA ASP A 47 8.79 6.07 1.95
C ASP A 47 7.29 6.24 2.22
N ASN A 48 6.91 7.04 3.22
CA ASN A 48 5.50 7.39 3.47
C ASN A 48 4.83 8.03 2.25
N LEU A 49 5.52 8.95 1.56
CA LEU A 49 4.98 9.59 0.35
C LEU A 49 4.85 8.62 -0.83
N ALA A 50 5.78 7.66 -0.95
CA ALA A 50 5.70 6.62 -1.98
C ALA A 50 4.52 5.69 -1.71
N VAL A 51 4.39 5.19 -0.48
CA VAL A 51 3.28 4.31 -0.08
C VAL A 51 1.92 5.01 -0.23
N GLN A 52 1.84 6.31 0.06
CA GLN A 52 0.60 7.07 -0.14
C GLN A 52 0.18 7.09 -1.62
N LYS A 53 1.12 7.32 -2.54
CA LYS A 53 0.83 7.26 -3.98
C LYS A 53 0.42 5.86 -4.44
N ASP A 54 1.04 4.84 -3.87
CA ASP A 54 0.66 3.45 -4.16
C ASP A 54 -0.77 3.16 -3.64
N CYS A 55 -1.13 3.65 -2.46
CA CYS A 55 -2.50 3.56 -1.93
C CYS A 55 -3.51 4.24 -2.87
N ASP A 56 -3.22 5.44 -3.34
CA ASP A 56 -4.11 6.18 -4.26
C ASP A 56 -4.30 5.39 -5.57
N LEU A 57 -3.21 4.90 -6.17
CA LEU A 57 -3.25 4.07 -7.38
C LEU A 57 -4.05 2.77 -7.16
N LEU A 58 -3.89 2.13 -6.01
CA LEU A 58 -4.65 0.92 -5.68
C LEU A 58 -6.13 1.22 -5.45
N ASN A 59 -6.46 2.35 -4.84
CA ASN A 59 -7.85 2.76 -4.62
C ASN A 59 -8.56 3.09 -5.94
N ASP A 60 -7.86 3.67 -6.92
CA ASP A 60 -8.39 3.94 -8.25
C ASP A 60 -8.79 2.66 -9.02
N THR A 61 -8.30 1.49 -8.61
CA THR A 61 -8.67 0.22 -9.25
C THR A 61 -10.00 -0.36 -8.78
N GLU A 62 -10.63 0.23 -7.74
CA GLU A 62 -11.95 -0.14 -7.22
C GLU A 62 -12.14 -1.67 -7.04
N ILE A 63 -11.11 -2.35 -6.52
CA ILE A 63 -11.11 -3.81 -6.41
C ILE A 63 -12.12 -4.28 -5.35
N ILE A 64 -12.95 -5.26 -5.69
CA ILE A 64 -13.81 -5.96 -4.74
C ILE A 64 -13.04 -7.14 -4.14
N PHE A 65 -13.10 -7.29 -2.82
CA PHE A 65 -12.46 -8.40 -2.13
C PHE A 65 -13.13 -9.74 -2.50
N PRO A 66 -12.38 -10.78 -2.88
CA PRO A 66 -12.96 -12.05 -3.32
C PRO A 66 -13.88 -12.68 -2.27
N GLY A 67 -15.05 -13.15 -2.71
CA GLY A 67 -16.03 -13.81 -1.84
C GLY A 67 -16.83 -12.85 -0.95
N THR A 68 -16.68 -11.54 -1.13
CA THR A 68 -17.49 -10.52 -0.44
C THR A 68 -17.99 -9.47 -1.43
N ASN A 69 -18.80 -8.53 -0.95
CA ASN A 69 -19.20 -7.32 -1.68
C ASN A 69 -18.48 -6.08 -1.14
N LEU A 70 -17.30 -6.25 -0.53
CA LEU A 70 -16.54 -5.17 0.08
C LEU A 70 -15.51 -4.62 -0.89
N THR A 71 -15.56 -3.31 -1.16
CA THR A 71 -14.57 -2.61 -1.98
C THR A 71 -13.32 -2.33 -1.15
N LEU A 72 -12.15 -2.65 -1.69
CA LEU A 72 -10.87 -2.42 -1.03
C LEU A 72 -10.54 -0.94 -0.97
N VAL A 73 -10.18 -0.47 0.23
CA VAL A 73 -9.72 0.90 0.46
C VAL A 73 -8.40 0.87 1.22
N PHE A 74 -7.31 1.19 0.54
CA PHE A 74 -5.97 1.28 1.08
C PHE A 74 -5.74 2.63 1.76
N LYS A 75 -5.25 2.60 2.99
CA LYS A 75 -4.88 3.79 3.78
C LYS A 75 -3.55 3.57 4.47
N THR A 76 -2.77 4.63 4.65
CA THR A 76 -1.57 4.58 5.48
C THR A 76 -1.96 4.71 6.95
N ALA A 77 -1.40 3.86 7.81
CA ALA A 77 -1.39 4.05 9.25
C ALA A 77 -0.34 5.11 9.57
N THR A 78 -0.63 6.36 9.22
CA THR A 78 0.24 7.49 9.56
C THR A 78 0.16 7.70 11.07
N THR A 79 1.26 7.46 11.80
CA THR A 79 1.45 7.95 13.17
C THR A 79 1.69 9.45 13.17
#